data_AF-A0A4U6UW60-F1
#
_entry.id   AF-A0A4U6UW60-F1
#
_cell.length_a   1.000
_cell.length_b   1.000
_cell.length_c   1.000
_cell.angle_alpha   90.00
_cell.angle_beta   90.00
_cell.angle_gamma   90.00
#
_symmetry.space_group_name_H-M   'P 1'
#
loop_
_entity.id
_entity.type
_entity.pdbx_description
1 polymer ?
#
loop_
_entity_poly.entity_id
_entity_poly.type
_entity_poly.pdbx_seq_one_letter_code
_entity_poly.pdbx_strand_id
1 'polypeptide(L)'
;MGKDEYFQSFRENADNFICSLLPGISGHPQIQYSPGGLLFKVGNSNMQHVTSLSFLLLAYSNYLSHAGGHVSCGGGATASPAQLRRVAKRQVDYILGDNPLRMSYMVGYGPRYPLRIHHRASSLPSVAAHPARIGCKAGAAYYASPAPNPNLLVGAVVGGPSNSTDAFPDARAVFQQSEPTTYINAPLLGLLAYFSAHPDPAQQNGRD
;
A
#
# COMPACT_ATOMS: atom_id res chain seq x y z
N MET A 1 -5.05 1.79 29.45
CA MET A 1 -5.79 2.91 28.84
C MET A 1 -7.17 2.40 28.42
N GLY A 2 -8.26 3.13 28.68
CA GLY A 2 -9.61 2.75 28.20
C GLY A 2 -10.62 2.25 29.26
N LYS A 3 -10.41 2.52 30.56
CA LYS A 3 -11.41 2.25 31.62
C LYS A 3 -12.24 3.47 32.02
N ASP A 4 -11.92 4.63 31.45
CA ASP A 4 -12.65 5.86 31.67
C ASP A 4 -13.77 5.96 30.62
N GLU A 5 -14.99 6.28 31.04
CA GLU A 5 -16.14 6.47 30.16
C GLU A 5 -15.84 7.49 29.04
N TYR A 6 -14.95 8.45 29.31
CA TYR A 6 -14.50 9.42 28.32
C TYR A 6 -13.91 8.77 27.05
N PHE A 7 -13.21 7.63 27.18
CA PHE A 7 -12.56 6.98 26.03
C PHE A 7 -13.46 5.98 25.30
N GLN A 8 -14.66 5.72 25.79
CA GLN A 8 -15.54 4.71 25.21
C GLN A 8 -15.94 5.07 23.78
N SER A 9 -16.32 6.32 23.53
CA SER A 9 -16.71 6.80 22.20
C SER A 9 -15.58 6.67 21.16
N PHE A 10 -14.33 6.90 21.57
CA PHE A 10 -13.17 6.71 20.69
C PHE A 10 -12.99 5.23 20.32
N ARG A 11 -13.19 4.32 21.27
CA ARG A 11 -13.11 2.87 21.02
C ARG A 11 -14.22 2.43 20.07
N GLU A 12 -15.46 2.85 20.31
CA GLU A 12 -16.60 2.51 19.44
C GLU A 12 -16.39 3.02 18.01
N ASN A 13 -15.88 4.25 17.86
CA ASN A 13 -15.54 4.79 16.54
C ASN A 13 -14.40 4.03 15.86
N ALA A 14 -13.37 3.64 16.62
CA ALA A 14 -12.28 2.83 16.10
C ALA A 14 -12.75 1.43 15.68
N ASP A 15 -13.58 0.77 16.50
CA ASP A 15 -14.17 -0.54 16.21
C ASP A 15 -15.01 -0.47 14.93
N ASN A 16 -15.92 0.50 14.83
CA ASN A 16 -16.75 0.71 13.64
C ASN A 16 -15.91 0.98 12.39
N PHE A 17 -14.88 1.81 12.51
CA PHE A 17 -13.97 2.10 11.41
C PHE A 17 -13.24 0.83 10.95
N ILE A 18 -12.68 0.05 11.88
CA ILE A 18 -11.96 -1.19 11.57
C ILE A 18 -12.88 -2.21 10.92
N CYS A 19 -14.11 -2.40 11.42
CA CYS A 19 -15.11 -3.27 10.80
C CYS A 19 -15.40 -2.88 9.35
N SER A 20 -15.38 -1.58 9.02
CA SER A 20 -15.57 -1.08 7.66
C SER A 20 -14.43 -1.44 6.68
N LEU A 21 -13.29 -1.92 7.18
CA LEU A 21 -12.13 -2.28 6.37
C LEU A 21 -12.00 -3.79 6.13
N LEU A 22 -12.67 -4.62 6.92
CA LEU A 22 -12.42 -6.06 6.94
C LEU A 22 -13.15 -6.77 5.80
N PRO A 23 -12.45 -7.59 4.99
CA PRO A 23 -13.08 -8.37 3.92
C PRO A 23 -14.04 -9.40 4.51
N GLY A 24 -15.22 -9.54 3.89
CA GLY A 24 -16.28 -10.45 4.35
C GLY A 24 -17.09 -9.97 5.55
N ILE A 25 -16.70 -8.85 6.19
CA ILE A 25 -17.45 -8.20 7.27
C ILE A 25 -17.99 -6.84 6.80
N SER A 26 -17.16 -6.06 6.10
CA SER A 26 -17.54 -4.73 5.62
C SER A 26 -18.55 -4.82 4.49
N GLY A 27 -19.64 -4.06 4.63
CA GLY A 27 -20.55 -3.67 3.53
C GLY A 27 -20.40 -2.21 3.12
N HIS A 28 -19.31 -1.55 3.52
CA HIS A 28 -19.14 -0.10 3.31
C HIS A 28 -18.95 0.20 1.82
N PRO A 29 -19.80 1.05 1.19
CA PRO A 29 -19.84 1.20 -0.27
C PRO A 29 -18.55 1.74 -0.89
N GLN A 30 -17.74 2.45 -0.10
CA GLN A 30 -16.48 3.03 -0.55
C GLN A 30 -15.25 2.14 -0.35
N ILE A 31 -15.40 0.99 0.33
CA ILE A 31 -14.31 0.04 0.56
C ILE A 31 -14.63 -1.24 -0.20
N GLN A 32 -13.77 -1.57 -1.15
CA GLN A 32 -13.89 -2.75 -1.98
C GLN A 32 -12.58 -3.53 -1.93
N TYR A 33 -12.61 -4.75 -2.47
CA TYR A 33 -11.40 -5.53 -2.72
C TYR A 33 -11.37 -5.94 -4.17
N SER A 34 -10.20 -5.86 -4.80
CA SER A 34 -9.99 -6.43 -6.13
C SER A 34 -10.06 -7.97 -6.08
N PRO A 35 -10.24 -8.66 -7.23
CA PRO A 35 -10.09 -10.11 -7.31
C PRO A 35 -8.77 -10.63 -6.74
N GLY A 36 -7.68 -9.89 -6.90
CA GLY A 36 -6.37 -10.20 -6.31
C GLY A 36 -6.25 -9.92 -4.80
N GLY A 37 -7.28 -9.33 -4.19
CA GLY A 37 -7.33 -9.03 -2.76
C GLY A 37 -6.67 -7.70 -2.35
N LEU A 38 -6.49 -6.76 -3.29
CA LEU A 38 -6.07 -5.39 -2.97
C LEU A 38 -7.24 -4.61 -2.41
N LEU A 39 -7.04 -3.97 -1.25
CA LEU A 39 -7.98 -3.00 -0.71
C LEU A 39 -8.11 -1.84 -1.70
N PHE A 40 -9.33 -1.54 -2.11
CA PHE A 40 -9.64 -0.44 -3.00
C PHE A 40 -10.56 0.57 -2.31
N LYS A 41 -10.11 1.82 -2.24
CA LYS A 41 -10.95 2.95 -1.84
C LYS A 41 -11.05 3.94 -3.00
N VAL A 42 -12.26 4.35 -3.32
CA VAL A 42 -12.52 5.32 -4.40
C VAL A 42 -11.66 6.57 -4.21
N GLY A 43 -10.88 6.91 -5.24
CA GLY A 43 -9.91 8.00 -5.24
C GLY A 43 -8.81 7.78 -6.28
N ASN A 44 -7.87 8.73 -6.35
CA ASN A 44 -6.64 8.59 -7.14
C ASN A 44 -5.56 7.89 -6.30
N SER A 45 -4.55 7.29 -6.94
CA SER A 45 -3.37 6.73 -6.25
C SER A 45 -3.74 5.80 -5.08
N ASN A 46 -4.51 4.74 -5.36
CA ASN A 46 -5.12 3.87 -4.34
C ASN A 46 -4.14 3.36 -3.27
N MET A 47 -2.86 3.16 -3.61
CA MET A 47 -1.84 2.73 -2.65
C MET A 47 -1.68 3.65 -1.43
N GLN A 48 -2.11 4.91 -1.52
CA GLN A 48 -2.15 5.81 -0.35
C GLN A 48 -3.13 5.32 0.71
N HIS A 49 -4.26 4.77 0.28
CA HIS A 49 -5.29 4.20 1.14
C HIS A 49 -4.87 2.82 1.62
N VAL A 50 -4.36 1.98 0.72
CA VAL A 50 -3.87 0.62 1.06
C VAL A 50 -2.87 0.69 2.20
N THR A 51 -1.83 1.50 2.06
CA THR A 51 -0.75 1.61 3.04
C THR A 51 -1.23 2.23 4.36
N SER A 52 -1.96 3.34 4.31
CA SER A 52 -2.48 4.02 5.51
C SER A 52 -3.48 3.15 6.29
N LEU A 53 -4.44 2.54 5.62
CA LEU A 53 -5.47 1.71 6.25
C LEU A 53 -4.88 0.41 6.80
N SER A 54 -3.91 -0.18 6.09
CA SER A 54 -3.18 -1.35 6.60
C SER A 54 -2.37 -1.00 7.85
N PHE A 55 -1.73 0.17 7.88
CA PHE A 55 -1.00 0.63 9.06
C PHE A 55 -1.94 0.82 10.26
N LEU A 56 -3.12 1.40 10.05
CA LEU A 56 -4.15 1.53 11.10
C LEU A 56 -4.66 0.16 11.58
N LEU A 57 -4.92 -0.78 10.68
CA LEU A 57 -5.30 -2.16 11.03
C LEU A 57 -4.23 -2.83 11.90
N LEU A 58 -2.95 -2.65 11.55
CA LEU A 58 -1.83 -3.19 12.33
C LEU A 58 -1.70 -2.52 13.70
N ALA A 59 -1.79 -1.19 13.75
CA ALA A 59 -1.73 -0.44 15.01
C ALA A 59 -2.86 -0.86 15.96
N TYR A 60 -4.08 -0.99 15.44
CA TYR A 60 -5.24 -1.41 16.22
C TYR A 60 -5.16 -2.88 16.63
N SER A 61 -4.65 -3.76 15.75
CA SER A 61 -4.32 -5.14 16.10
C SER A 61 -3.39 -5.21 17.32
N ASN A 62 -2.29 -4.44 17.31
CA ASN A 62 -1.35 -4.40 18.44
C ASN A 62 -2.04 -3.90 19.71
N TYR A 63 -2.85 -2.84 19.63
CA TYR A 63 -3.63 -2.35 20.76
C TYR A 63 -4.54 -3.44 21.37
N LEU A 64 -5.34 -4.10 20.54
CA LEU A 64 -6.25 -5.15 21.00
C LEU A 64 -5.51 -6.36 21.57
N SER A 65 -4.38 -6.75 20.99
CA SER A 65 -3.52 -7.81 21.54
C SER A 65 -3.05 -7.51 22.96
N HIS A 66 -2.66 -6.26 23.25
CA HIS A 66 -2.23 -5.86 24.59
C HIS A 66 -3.41 -5.77 25.57
N ALA A 67 -4.59 -5.39 25.06
CA ALA A 67 -5.81 -5.30 25.85
C ALA A 67 -6.51 -6.67 26.08
N GLY A 68 -6.07 -7.74 25.40
CA GLY A 68 -6.77 -9.03 25.39
C GLY A 68 -8.16 -8.97 24.73
N GLY A 69 -8.36 -8.04 23.80
CA GLY A 69 -9.66 -7.70 23.21
C GLY A 69 -9.91 -8.24 21.80
N HIS A 70 -11.14 -8.04 21.34
CA HIS A 70 -11.60 -8.28 19.98
C HIS A 70 -12.46 -7.10 19.51
N VAL A 71 -12.60 -6.94 18.20
CA VAL A 71 -13.56 -5.98 17.63
C VAL A 71 -14.89 -6.67 17.47
N SER A 72 -15.95 -6.07 18.01
CA SER A 72 -17.32 -6.49 17.76
C SER A 72 -17.90 -5.71 16.60
N CYS A 73 -18.16 -6.39 15.50
CA CYS A 73 -18.80 -5.83 14.32
C CYS A 73 -20.31 -6.13 14.36
N GLY A 74 -21.11 -5.32 13.69
CA GLY A 74 -22.57 -5.51 13.62
C GLY A 74 -22.95 -6.90 13.08
N GLY A 75 -24.14 -7.40 13.45
CA GLY A 75 -24.65 -8.69 12.98
C GLY A 75 -23.99 -9.91 13.63
N GLY A 76 -23.32 -9.75 14.78
CA GLY A 76 -22.67 -10.84 15.53
C GLY A 76 -21.27 -11.22 15.01
N ALA A 77 -20.77 -10.52 13.98
CA ALA A 77 -19.42 -10.71 13.49
C ALA A 77 -18.39 -10.17 14.50
N THR A 78 -17.28 -10.87 14.67
CA THR A 78 -16.15 -10.40 15.49
C THR A 78 -14.85 -10.54 14.73
N ALA A 79 -13.87 -9.70 15.06
CA ALA A 79 -12.54 -9.74 14.46
C ALA A 79 -11.45 -9.78 15.53
N SER A 80 -10.57 -10.77 15.41
CA SER A 80 -9.43 -10.95 16.31
C SER A 80 -8.25 -10.05 15.91
N PRO A 81 -7.34 -9.71 16.85
CA PRO A 81 -6.10 -9.02 16.52
C PRO A 81 -5.31 -9.72 15.40
N ALA A 82 -5.24 -11.06 15.44
CA ALA A 82 -4.57 -11.85 14.42
C ALA A 82 -5.21 -11.68 13.03
N GLN A 83 -6.54 -11.55 12.94
CA GLN A 83 -7.23 -11.29 11.68
C GLN A 83 -6.88 -9.92 11.10
N LEU A 84 -6.89 -8.86 11.91
CA LEU A 84 -6.49 -7.51 11.47
C LEU A 84 -5.05 -7.51 10.94
N ARG A 85 -4.13 -8.15 11.67
CA ARG A 85 -2.72 -8.28 11.26
C ARG A 85 -2.58 -9.05 9.93
N ARG A 86 -3.35 -10.12 9.71
CA ARG A 86 -3.36 -10.86 8.45
C ARG A 86 -3.83 -10.01 7.28
N VAL A 87 -4.87 -9.19 7.47
CA VAL A 87 -5.34 -8.26 6.42
C VAL A 87 -4.24 -7.26 6.07
N ALA A 88 -3.62 -6.63 7.08
CA ALA A 88 -2.50 -5.70 6.86
C ALA A 88 -1.31 -6.37 6.14
N LYS A 89 -0.94 -7.59 6.56
CA LYS A 89 0.13 -8.37 5.91
C LYS A 89 -0.18 -8.68 4.46
N ARG A 90 -1.41 -9.11 4.15
CA ARG A 90 -1.83 -9.39 2.78
C ARG A 90 -1.67 -8.18 1.86
N GLN A 91 -1.94 -6.97 2.36
CA GLN A 91 -1.73 -5.74 1.57
C GLN A 91 -0.24 -5.45 1.33
N VAL A 92 0.62 -5.69 2.32
CA VAL A 92 2.09 -5.57 2.14
C VAL A 92 2.59 -6.59 1.13
N ASP A 93 2.18 -7.85 1.25
CA ASP A 93 2.58 -8.91 0.32
C ASP A 93 2.09 -8.59 -1.11
N TYR A 94 0.86 -8.08 -1.26
CA TYR A 94 0.35 -7.60 -2.54
C TYR A 94 1.23 -6.50 -3.13
N ILE A 95 1.60 -5.48 -2.34
CA ILE A 95 2.50 -4.40 -2.76
C ILE A 95 3.85 -4.96 -3.22
N LEU A 96 4.36 -6.00 -2.55
CA LEU A 96 5.68 -6.55 -2.81
C LEU A 96 5.72 -7.63 -3.91
N GLY A 97 4.57 -8.03 -4.45
CA GLY A 97 4.49 -8.86 -5.64
C GLY A 97 3.54 -10.06 -5.56
N ASP A 98 2.92 -10.32 -4.41
CA ASP A 98 1.90 -11.36 -4.25
C ASP A 98 0.53 -10.87 -4.74
N ASN A 99 0.48 -10.63 -6.05
CA ASN A 99 -0.69 -10.13 -6.77
C ASN A 99 -0.81 -10.82 -8.14
N PRO A 100 -1.95 -10.69 -8.86
CA PRO A 100 -2.17 -11.36 -10.13
C PRO A 100 -1.10 -11.07 -11.21
N LEU A 101 -0.44 -9.91 -11.14
CA LEU A 101 0.63 -9.55 -12.08
C LEU A 101 2.01 -10.09 -11.68
N ARG A 102 2.16 -10.71 -10.50
CA ARG A 102 3.44 -11.15 -9.94
C ARG A 102 4.50 -10.04 -10.02
N MET A 103 4.08 -8.82 -9.70
CA MET A 103 4.86 -7.60 -9.91
C MET A 103 4.88 -6.79 -8.62
N SER A 104 6.06 -6.45 -8.13
CA SER A 104 6.17 -5.49 -7.04
C SER A 104 5.69 -4.12 -7.54
N TYR A 105 4.98 -3.39 -6.69
CA TYR A 105 4.68 -1.97 -6.89
C TYR A 105 5.73 -1.07 -6.24
N MET A 106 6.74 -1.66 -5.58
CA MET A 106 7.92 -0.96 -5.06
C MET A 106 9.06 -1.04 -6.08
N VAL A 107 9.51 0.12 -6.54
CA VAL A 107 10.58 0.24 -7.52
C VAL A 107 11.88 -0.37 -6.98
N GLY A 108 12.49 -1.26 -7.75
CA GLY A 108 13.75 -1.93 -7.39
C GLY A 108 13.61 -3.11 -6.42
N TYR A 109 12.38 -3.53 -6.08
CA TYR A 109 12.14 -4.70 -5.24
C TYR A 109 11.61 -5.89 -6.06
N GLY A 110 12.19 -7.08 -5.82
CA GLY A 110 11.79 -8.31 -6.50
C GLY A 110 12.18 -8.37 -7.99
N PRO A 111 11.81 -9.46 -8.69
CA PRO A 111 12.24 -9.70 -10.07
C PRO A 111 11.50 -8.84 -11.11
N ARG A 112 10.35 -8.26 -10.75
CA ARG A 112 9.52 -7.45 -11.65
C ARG A 112 8.92 -6.27 -10.89
N TYR A 113 9.18 -5.05 -11.36
CA TYR A 113 8.73 -3.79 -10.76
C TYR A 113 8.52 -2.70 -11.82
N PRO A 114 7.87 -1.56 -11.52
CA PRO A 114 7.55 -0.54 -12.51
C PRO A 114 8.80 0.16 -13.00
N LEU A 115 8.91 0.33 -14.31
CA LEU A 115 10.06 0.94 -14.96
C LEU A 115 9.76 2.36 -15.46
N ARG A 116 8.48 2.75 -15.51
CA ARG A 116 8.03 4.00 -16.14
C ARG A 116 7.17 4.82 -15.20
N ILE A 117 7.65 5.02 -13.97
CA ILE A 117 6.96 5.79 -12.94
C ILE A 117 6.89 7.28 -13.30
N HIS A 118 5.82 7.96 -12.88
CA HIS A 118 5.61 9.40 -13.07
C HIS A 118 6.48 10.20 -12.09
N HIS A 119 7.79 10.24 -12.32
CA HIS A 119 8.72 11.01 -11.48
C HIS A 119 9.80 11.69 -12.34
N ARG A 120 9.84 13.02 -12.32
CA ARG A 120 10.70 13.83 -13.23
C ARG A 120 12.18 13.49 -13.09
N ALA A 121 12.71 13.44 -11.87
CA ALA A 121 14.11 13.08 -11.64
C ALA A 121 14.41 11.60 -11.96
N SER A 122 13.40 10.75 -12.04
CA SER A 122 13.58 9.35 -12.48
C SER A 122 13.59 9.27 -14.01
N SER A 123 12.71 10.02 -14.68
CA SER A 123 12.52 9.96 -16.14
C SER A 123 13.49 10.80 -16.97
N LEU A 124 14.06 11.86 -16.40
CA LEU A 124 15.07 12.72 -17.06
C LEU A 124 16.48 12.13 -16.88
N PRO A 125 17.41 12.37 -17.82
CA PRO A 125 18.80 11.95 -17.65
C PRO A 125 19.41 12.64 -16.42
N SER A 126 20.35 11.96 -15.76
CA SER A 126 21.11 12.55 -14.66
C SER A 126 21.99 13.70 -15.15
N VAL A 127 22.42 14.57 -14.22
CA VAL A 127 23.35 15.67 -14.54
C VAL A 127 24.69 15.14 -15.07
N ALA A 128 25.10 13.94 -14.67
CA ALA A 128 26.31 13.31 -15.19
C ALA A 128 26.16 12.90 -16.68
N ALA A 129 24.99 12.40 -17.08
CA ALA A 129 24.71 12.00 -18.46
C ALA A 129 24.31 13.19 -19.36
N HIS A 130 23.73 14.25 -18.78
CA HIS A 130 23.31 15.45 -19.47
C HIS A 130 23.59 16.70 -18.62
N PRO A 131 24.82 17.25 -18.65
CA PRO A 131 25.22 18.37 -17.79
C PRO A 131 24.61 19.71 -18.20
N ALA A 132 24.12 19.82 -19.44
CA ALA A 132 23.44 21.01 -19.92
C ALA A 132 22.06 21.18 -19.26
N ARG A 133 21.57 22.42 -19.17
CA ARG A 133 20.22 22.68 -18.66
C ARG A 133 19.18 22.15 -19.64
N ILE A 134 18.19 21.43 -19.12
CA ILE A 134 17.01 21.01 -19.88
C ILE A 134 16.05 22.20 -19.97
N GLY A 135 15.80 22.69 -21.18
CA GLY A 135 14.91 23.81 -21.42
C GLY A 135 13.44 23.51 -21.09
N CYS A 136 12.62 24.56 -20.99
CA CYS A 136 11.18 24.43 -20.80
C CYS A 136 10.57 23.54 -21.90
N LYS A 137 9.67 22.63 -21.53
CA LYS A 137 9.01 21.64 -22.41
C LYS A 137 9.94 20.61 -23.09
N ALA A 138 11.26 20.76 -23.06
CA ALA A 138 12.20 19.77 -23.60
C ALA A 138 12.10 18.40 -22.88
N GLY A 139 11.53 18.38 -21.67
CA GLY A 139 11.16 17.17 -20.93
C GLY A 139 10.08 16.28 -21.59
N ALA A 140 9.32 16.80 -22.56
CA ALA A 140 8.16 16.12 -23.13
C ALA A 140 8.52 14.80 -23.83
N ALA A 141 9.69 14.74 -24.49
CA ALA A 141 10.17 13.53 -25.13
C ALA A 141 10.42 12.39 -24.11
N TYR A 142 11.00 12.72 -22.94
CA TYR A 142 11.21 11.76 -21.85
C TYR A 142 9.90 11.30 -21.24
N TYR A 143 8.96 12.22 -21.05
CA TYR A 143 7.61 11.90 -20.55
C TYR A 143 6.89 10.91 -21.48
N ALA A 144 6.87 11.18 -22.79
CA ALA A 144 6.18 10.37 -23.79
C ALA A 144 6.94 9.08 -24.18
N SER A 145 8.22 8.95 -23.84
CA SER A 145 9.05 7.82 -24.24
C SER A 145 8.47 6.46 -23.78
N PRO A 146 8.60 5.40 -24.58
CA PRO A 146 8.30 4.03 -24.15
C PRO A 146 9.43 3.42 -23.31
N ALA A 147 10.63 4.01 -23.31
CA ALA A 147 11.78 3.47 -22.60
C ALA A 147 11.61 3.55 -21.06
N PRO A 148 12.26 2.63 -20.32
CA PRO A 148 12.42 2.74 -18.86
C PRO A 148 12.96 4.12 -18.45
N ASN A 149 12.65 4.52 -17.21
CA ASN A 149 13.27 5.67 -16.57
C ASN A 149 14.79 5.43 -16.42
N PRO A 150 15.66 6.38 -16.83
CA PRO A 150 17.11 6.22 -16.74
C PRO A 150 17.64 6.16 -15.29
N ASN A 151 16.94 6.76 -14.32
CA ASN A 151 17.34 6.72 -12.91
C ASN A 151 16.32 5.91 -12.11
N LEU A 152 16.77 4.82 -11.49
CA LEU A 152 15.92 3.98 -10.65
C LEU A 152 15.64 4.66 -9.31
N LEU A 153 14.37 4.97 -9.03
CA LEU A 153 13.96 5.54 -7.75
C LEU A 153 13.68 4.41 -6.74
N VAL A 154 14.73 3.76 -6.28
CA VAL A 154 14.64 2.57 -5.41
C VAL A 154 13.80 2.84 -4.17
N GLY A 155 12.89 1.90 -3.86
CA GLY A 155 12.01 1.96 -2.69
C GLY A 155 10.74 2.80 -2.89
N ALA A 156 10.62 3.55 -3.99
CA ALA A 156 9.39 4.29 -4.28
C ALA A 156 8.23 3.34 -4.57
N VAL A 157 7.09 3.56 -3.91
CA VAL A 157 5.86 2.82 -4.19
C VAL A 157 4.94 3.68 -5.04
N VAL A 158 4.53 3.14 -6.18
CA VAL A 158 3.63 3.82 -7.12
C VAL A 158 2.18 3.81 -6.62
N GLY A 159 1.32 4.64 -7.21
CA GLY A 159 -0.12 4.68 -6.91
C GLY A 159 -0.86 3.36 -7.08
N GLY A 160 -0.33 2.42 -7.88
CA GLY A 160 -0.88 1.08 -8.11
C GLY A 160 -2.17 1.09 -8.94
N PRO A 161 -2.91 -0.03 -9.00
CA PRO A 161 -4.18 -0.10 -9.72
C PRO A 161 -5.17 0.98 -9.27
N SER A 162 -5.79 1.70 -10.21
CA SER A 162 -6.75 2.79 -9.92
C SER A 162 -8.22 2.33 -9.90
N ASN A 163 -8.46 1.03 -10.04
CA ASN A 163 -9.77 0.41 -9.97
C ASN A 163 -9.61 -0.98 -9.33
N SER A 164 -10.72 -1.68 -9.13
CA SER A 164 -10.74 -3.01 -8.53
C SER A 164 -10.36 -4.14 -9.51
N THR A 165 -9.75 -3.88 -10.67
CA THR A 165 -9.44 -4.94 -11.65
C THR A 165 -8.03 -5.51 -11.57
N ASP A 166 -7.21 -5.05 -10.62
CA ASP A 166 -5.78 -5.39 -10.48
C ASP A 166 -4.89 -4.94 -11.66
N ALA A 167 -5.43 -4.19 -12.63
CA ALA A 167 -4.70 -3.77 -13.82
C ALA A 167 -3.73 -2.62 -13.54
N PHE A 168 -2.51 -2.74 -14.07
CA PHE A 168 -1.47 -1.72 -13.99
C PHE A 168 -0.66 -1.63 -15.30
N PRO A 169 -0.69 -0.50 -16.03
CA PRO A 169 -0.11 -0.38 -17.36
C PRO A 169 1.38 0.01 -17.37
N ASP A 170 1.99 0.34 -16.22
CA ASP A 170 3.35 0.88 -16.10
C ASP A 170 3.66 1.98 -17.13
N ALA A 171 2.93 3.09 -17.02
CA ALA A 171 3.02 4.20 -17.97
C ALA A 171 3.01 5.55 -17.25
N ARG A 172 4.04 6.37 -17.53
CA ARG A 172 4.21 7.73 -16.98
C ARG A 172 2.97 8.60 -17.16
N ALA A 173 2.26 8.46 -18.28
CA ALA A 173 1.06 9.26 -18.56
C ALA A 173 -0.15 8.88 -17.68
N VAL A 174 -0.17 7.67 -17.14
CA VAL A 174 -1.21 7.20 -16.20
C VAL A 174 -0.76 7.56 -14.79
N PHE A 175 -0.67 8.86 -14.51
CA PHE A 175 -0.09 9.39 -13.27
C PHE A 175 -0.81 8.89 -12.01
N GLN A 176 -2.15 8.73 -12.06
CA GLN A 176 -2.94 8.17 -10.95
C GLN A 176 -2.46 6.80 -10.48
N GLN A 177 -1.82 6.02 -11.35
CA GLN A 177 -1.28 4.70 -11.02
C GLN A 177 0.24 4.70 -10.86
N SER A 178 0.94 5.50 -11.65
CA SER A 178 2.40 5.47 -11.77
C SER A 178 3.12 6.51 -10.89
N GLU A 179 2.41 7.40 -10.22
CA GLU A 179 3.00 8.44 -9.38
C GLU A 179 3.41 7.89 -8.00
N PRO A 180 4.70 7.96 -7.64
CA PRO A 180 5.15 7.70 -6.30
C PRO A 180 5.00 8.94 -5.42
N THR A 181 4.70 8.75 -4.14
CA THR A 181 4.58 9.88 -3.19
C THR A 181 5.05 9.50 -1.80
N THR A 182 5.49 10.50 -1.04
CA THR A 182 5.99 10.31 0.33
C THR A 182 4.92 9.74 1.26
N TYR A 183 3.66 10.11 1.08
CA TYR A 183 2.56 9.65 1.91
C TYR A 183 2.11 8.20 1.62
N ILE A 184 2.48 7.61 0.47
CA ILE A 184 2.33 6.16 0.24
C ILE A 184 3.42 5.42 1.03
N ASN A 185 4.66 5.91 0.94
CA ASN A 185 5.81 5.28 1.59
C ASN A 185 5.79 5.40 3.12
N ALA A 186 5.37 6.53 3.68
CA ALA A 186 5.42 6.80 5.11
C ALA A 186 4.71 5.74 5.99
N PRO A 187 3.42 5.40 5.80
CA PRO A 187 2.76 4.35 6.56
C PRO A 187 3.30 2.94 6.22
N LEU A 188 3.75 2.72 4.98
CA LEU A 188 4.35 1.45 4.59
C LEU A 188 5.63 1.13 5.37
N LEU A 189 6.45 2.13 5.69
CA LEU A 189 7.67 1.92 6.49
C LEU A 189 7.35 1.27 7.85
N GLY A 190 6.27 1.70 8.52
CA GLY A 190 5.83 1.11 9.78
C GLY A 190 5.38 -0.35 9.64
N LEU A 191 4.66 -0.65 8.56
CA LEU A 191 4.26 -2.02 8.22
C LEU A 191 5.47 -2.93 7.96
N LEU A 192 6.41 -2.48 7.12
CA LEU A 192 7.62 -3.23 6.78
C LEU A 192 8.49 -3.47 8.01
N ALA A 193 8.68 -2.45 8.85
CA ALA A 193 9.43 -2.58 10.10
C ALA A 193 8.81 -3.63 11.02
N TYR A 194 7.47 -3.61 11.19
CA TYR A 194 6.79 -4.60 12.01
C TYR A 194 6.94 -6.02 11.47
N PHE A 195 6.67 -6.25 10.19
CA PHE A 195 6.72 -7.60 9.61
C PHE A 195 8.15 -8.12 9.43
N SER A 196 9.14 -7.23 9.32
CA SER A 196 10.55 -7.61 9.37
C SER A 196 10.94 -8.11 10.77
N ALA A 197 10.47 -7.45 11.84
CA ALA A 197 10.74 -7.86 13.21
C ALA A 197 9.87 -9.06 13.69
N HIS A 198 8.74 -9.31 13.02
CA HIS A 198 7.79 -10.38 13.36
C HIS A 198 7.49 -11.24 12.12
N PRO A 199 8.48 -12.00 11.61
CA PRO A 199 8.28 -12.85 10.44
C PRO A 199 7.26 -13.95 10.72
N ASP A 200 6.47 -14.30 9.70
CA ASP A 200 5.56 -15.44 9.80
C ASP A 200 6.38 -16.74 9.92
N PRO A 201 6.08 -17.64 10.88
CA PRO A 201 6.80 -18.91 11.01
C PRO A 201 6.79 -19.74 9.72
N ALA A 202 5.72 -19.64 8.91
CA ALA A 202 5.60 -20.34 7.64
C ALA A 202 6.59 -19.84 6.56
N GLN A 203 7.15 -18.64 6.68
CA GLN A 203 8.15 -18.09 5.76
C GLN A 203 9.60 -18.36 6.19
N GLN A 204 9.83 -18.98 7.36
CA GLN A 204 11.18 -19.36 7.82
C GLN A 204 11.66 -20.66 7.17
N ASN A 205 10.76 -21.59 6.84
CA ASN A 205 11.09 -22.90 6.25
C ASN A 205 11.52 -22.88 4.76
N GLY A 206 11.70 -21.69 4.16
CA GLY A 206 12.10 -21.52 2.75
C GLY A 206 13.34 -20.66 2.57
N ARG A 207 14.12 -20.43 3.63
CA ARG A 207 15.38 -19.67 3.61
C ARG A 207 16.60 -20.53 3.98
N ASP A 208 16.59 -21.80 3.58
CA ASP A 208 17.76 -22.68 3.57
C ASP A 208 18.16 -22.99 2.12
#